data_AF-A0A167ZH49-F1
#
_entry.id   AF-A0A167ZH49-F1
#
_cell.length_a   1.000
_cell.length_b   1.000
_cell.length_c   1.000
_cell.angle_alpha   90.00
_cell.angle_beta   90.00
_cell.angle_gamma   90.00
#
_symmetry.space_group_name_H-M   'P 1'
#
loop_
_entity.id
_entity.type
_entity.pdbx_description
1 polymer ?
#
loop_
_entity_poly.entity_id
_entity_poly.type
_entity_poly.pdbx_seq_one_letter_code
_entity_poly.pdbx_strand_id
1 'polypeptide(L)'
;MNSAASLLLNSRHQEMVRELQNFQAVAADWPDMSVQELVVLHLLQMNLHVSLDDLQLFSGKEGEEQARRIYPVLQQWAASTAARTAVFGAGQILRYAKMFPADHLNGFYAVAVQHAALALWTYGVVNKANRQQTMTSQYSYGNVYLDDVDSLSVQRFIGFDQGRPLIRGPAVRGAVGGEAPLQDTRACMEIAQDILRTNVSHGKEATPPIVENLCHLVQQLGDAAWAVGLG
;
A
#
# COMPACT_ATOMS: atom_id res chain seq x y z
N MET A 1 -3.07 -26.48 16.14
CA MET A 1 -4.11 -25.46 16.41
C MET A 1 -5.46 -26.03 15.99
N ASN A 2 -6.52 -25.81 16.77
CA ASN A 2 -7.81 -26.48 16.61
C ASN A 2 -8.48 -26.13 15.26
N SER A 3 -8.64 -27.13 14.39
CA SER A 3 -9.21 -26.99 13.03
C SER A 3 -10.58 -26.29 13.01
N ALA A 4 -11.43 -26.54 14.02
CA ALA A 4 -12.72 -25.87 14.15
C ALA A 4 -12.59 -24.35 14.39
N ALA A 5 -11.62 -23.92 15.19
CA ALA A 5 -11.40 -22.49 15.47
C ALA A 5 -10.87 -21.76 14.24
N SER A 6 -9.97 -22.38 13.47
CA SER A 6 -9.49 -21.80 12.21
C SER A 6 -10.58 -21.71 11.15
N LEU A 7 -11.48 -22.71 11.08
CA LEU A 7 -12.62 -22.67 10.16
C LEU A 7 -13.61 -21.56 10.51
N LEU A 8 -13.91 -21.37 11.80
CA LEU A 8 -14.76 -20.28 12.28
C LEU A 8 -14.15 -18.91 11.98
N LEU A 9 -12.86 -18.71 12.28
CA LEU A 9 -12.17 -17.46 12.00
C LEU A 9 -12.15 -17.15 10.49
N ASN A 10 -11.90 -18.17 9.65
CA ASN A 10 -11.93 -18.00 8.20
C ASN A 10 -13.35 -17.65 7.69
N SER A 11 -14.39 -18.28 8.24
CA SER A 11 -15.78 -17.95 7.90
C SER A 11 -16.12 -16.51 8.27
N ARG A 12 -15.71 -16.05 9.45
CA ARG A 12 -15.93 -14.66 9.91
C ARG A 12 -15.15 -13.65 9.08
N HIS A 13 -13.92 -14.00 8.72
CA HIS A 13 -13.11 -13.18 7.82
C HIS A 13 -13.78 -13.01 6.46
N GLN A 14 -14.25 -14.10 5.84
CA GLN A 14 -14.97 -14.05 4.56
C GLN A 14 -16.27 -13.25 4.63
N GLU A 15 -16.97 -13.32 5.77
CA GLU A 15 -18.16 -12.51 6.03
C GLU A 15 -17.80 -11.02 6.07
N MET A 16 -16.79 -10.61 6.86
CA MET A 16 -16.33 -9.22 6.94
C MET A 16 -15.86 -8.67 5.59
N VAL A 17 -15.11 -9.46 4.82
CA VAL A 17 -14.68 -9.06 3.46
C VAL A 17 -15.89 -8.80 2.58
N ARG A 18 -16.87 -9.69 2.59
CA ARG A 18 -18.09 -9.55 1.77
C ARG A 18 -18.91 -8.34 2.18
N GLU A 19 -19.12 -8.14 3.47
CA GLU A 19 -19.88 -6.99 3.99
C GLU A 19 -19.21 -5.66 3.61
N LEU A 20 -17.89 -5.57 3.74
CA LEU A 20 -17.17 -4.35 3.40
C LEU A 20 -17.12 -4.08 1.88
N GLN A 21 -17.05 -5.13 1.06
CA GLN A 21 -17.19 -5.03 -0.40
C GLN A 21 -18.58 -4.56 -0.82
N ASN A 22 -19.63 -5.12 -0.19
CA ASN A 22 -21.00 -4.68 -0.43
C ASN A 22 -21.20 -3.22 -0.01
N PHE A 23 -20.63 -2.83 1.13
CA PHE A 23 -20.65 -1.45 1.59
C PHE A 23 -19.97 -0.52 0.58
N GLN A 24 -18.77 -0.87 0.09
CA GLN A 24 -18.08 -0.07 -0.94
C GLN A 24 -18.92 0.08 -2.21
N ALA A 25 -19.57 -1.00 -2.67
CA ALA A 25 -20.41 -0.96 -3.86
C ALA A 25 -21.61 -0.01 -3.70
N VAL A 26 -22.25 -0.03 -2.52
CA VAL A 26 -23.37 0.88 -2.21
C VAL A 26 -22.88 2.32 -2.02
N ALA A 27 -21.72 2.50 -1.37
CA ALA A 27 -21.10 3.79 -1.11
C ALA A 27 -20.61 4.50 -2.38
N ALA A 28 -20.33 3.77 -3.46
CA ALA A 28 -19.85 4.35 -4.71
C ALA A 28 -20.85 5.36 -5.32
N ASP A 29 -22.14 5.18 -5.05
CA ASP A 29 -23.22 6.05 -5.52
C ASP A 29 -23.54 7.19 -4.53
N TRP A 30 -22.82 7.29 -3.40
CA TRP A 30 -23.08 8.32 -2.39
C TRP A 30 -22.38 9.63 -2.77
N PRO A 31 -23.12 10.73 -2.98
CA PRO A 31 -22.54 11.98 -3.47
C PRO A 31 -21.62 12.68 -2.46
N ASP A 32 -21.71 12.35 -1.16
CA ASP A 32 -21.10 13.12 -0.07
C ASP A 32 -19.96 12.41 0.67
N MET A 33 -19.43 11.28 0.15
CA MET A 33 -18.35 10.60 0.86
C MET A 33 -17.05 11.43 0.83
N SER A 34 -16.58 11.79 2.01
CA SER A 34 -15.38 12.58 2.19
C SER A 34 -14.11 11.79 1.88
N VAL A 35 -13.02 12.49 1.55
CA VAL A 35 -11.71 11.86 1.33
C VAL A 35 -11.20 11.12 2.57
N GLN A 36 -11.59 11.57 3.76
CA GLN A 36 -11.33 10.94 5.04
C GLN A 36 -12.00 9.56 5.15
N GLU A 37 -13.29 9.49 4.84
CA GLU A 37 -14.05 8.24 4.86
C GLU A 37 -13.53 7.25 3.82
N LEU A 38 -13.15 7.75 2.64
CA LEU A 38 -12.54 6.93 1.58
C LEU A 38 -11.20 6.34 2.01
N VAL A 39 -10.35 7.11 2.69
CA VAL A 39 -9.10 6.59 3.27
C VAL A 39 -9.38 5.52 4.33
N VAL A 40 -10.34 5.76 5.24
CA VAL A 40 -10.73 4.77 6.26
C VAL A 40 -11.23 3.48 5.62
N LEU A 41 -12.10 3.58 4.61
CA LEU A 41 -12.65 2.43 3.91
C LEU A 41 -11.52 1.59 3.29
N HIS A 42 -10.61 2.20 2.55
CA HIS A 42 -9.51 1.48 1.90
C HIS A 42 -8.48 0.96 2.90
N LEU A 43 -8.29 1.64 4.04
CA LEU A 43 -7.46 1.14 5.15
C LEU A 43 -8.05 -0.13 5.76
N LEU A 44 -9.36 -0.16 6.02
CA LEU A 44 -10.07 -1.35 6.51
C LEU A 44 -9.98 -2.49 5.50
N GLN A 45 -10.22 -2.20 4.22
CA GLN A 45 -10.11 -3.19 3.14
C GLN A 45 -8.70 -3.77 3.03
N MET A 46 -7.68 -2.93 3.08
CA MET A 46 -6.28 -3.37 3.06
C MET A 46 -6.00 -4.28 4.26
N ASN A 47 -6.39 -3.89 5.47
CA ASN A 47 -6.14 -4.66 6.70
C ASN A 47 -6.88 -6.02 6.73
N LEU A 48 -7.95 -6.19 5.96
CA LEU A 48 -8.56 -7.52 5.78
C LEU A 48 -7.72 -8.45 4.89
N HIS A 49 -6.79 -7.93 4.09
CA HIS A 49 -6.01 -8.71 3.13
C HIS A 49 -4.53 -8.83 3.50
N VAL A 50 -4.09 -8.16 4.58
CA VAL A 50 -2.71 -8.22 5.07
C VAL A 50 -2.65 -8.03 6.59
N SER A 51 -1.77 -8.79 7.25
CA SER A 51 -1.40 -8.59 8.65
C SER A 51 -0.38 -7.46 8.75
N LEU A 52 -0.77 -6.31 9.31
CA LEU A 52 0.18 -5.21 9.53
C LEU A 52 1.32 -5.62 10.46
N ASP A 53 1.05 -6.47 11.45
CA ASP A 53 2.05 -6.97 12.38
C ASP A 53 3.13 -7.76 11.64
N ASP A 54 2.74 -8.62 10.69
CA ASP A 54 3.69 -9.38 9.86
C ASP A 54 4.56 -8.45 9.00
N LEU A 55 3.96 -7.39 8.43
CA LEU A 55 4.72 -6.39 7.67
C LEU A 55 5.69 -5.61 8.56
N GLN A 56 5.27 -5.26 9.78
CA GLN A 56 6.11 -4.54 10.73
C GLN A 56 7.27 -5.41 11.23
N LEU A 57 7.02 -6.69 11.53
CA LEU A 57 8.07 -7.67 11.84
C LEU A 57 9.09 -7.77 10.71
N PHE A 58 8.61 -7.79 9.46
CA PHE A 58 9.48 -7.86 8.29
C PHE A 58 10.34 -6.63 8.07
N SER A 59 9.86 -5.44 8.46
CA SER A 59 10.67 -4.20 8.40
C SER A 59 11.90 -4.22 9.31
N GLY A 60 12.07 -5.26 10.13
CA GLY A 60 13.26 -5.47 10.95
C GLY A 60 13.29 -4.66 12.25
N LYS A 61 12.18 -3.98 12.60
CA LYS A 61 12.07 -3.22 13.86
C LYS A 61 12.31 -4.08 15.11
N GLU A 62 11.97 -5.36 15.05
CA GLU A 62 12.16 -6.33 16.14
C GLU A 62 13.42 -7.20 15.95
N GLY A 63 14.30 -6.83 15.02
CA GLY A 63 15.54 -7.53 14.70
C GLY A 63 15.47 -8.39 13.45
N GLU A 64 16.65 -8.65 12.86
CA GLU A 64 16.80 -9.39 11.60
C GLU A 64 16.27 -10.84 11.69
N GLU A 65 16.37 -11.46 12.87
CA GLU A 65 15.88 -12.83 13.06
C GLU A 65 14.36 -12.92 12.88
N GLN A 66 13.60 -11.94 13.37
CA GLN A 66 12.14 -11.92 13.19
C GLN A 66 11.76 -11.67 11.73
N ALA A 67 12.47 -10.76 11.05
CA ALA A 67 12.28 -10.51 9.62
C ALA A 67 12.52 -11.79 8.79
N ARG A 68 13.56 -12.56 9.11
CA ARG A 68 13.85 -13.85 8.46
C ARG A 68 12.78 -14.91 8.74
N ARG A 69 12.20 -14.93 9.94
CA ARG A 69 11.15 -15.90 10.33
C ARG A 69 9.84 -15.66 9.58
N ILE A 70 9.44 -14.40 9.38
CA ILE A 70 8.18 -14.07 8.71
C ILE A 70 8.30 -14.09 7.17
N TYR A 71 9.52 -14.01 6.63
CA TYR A 71 9.75 -13.94 5.18
C TYR A 71 9.06 -15.07 4.37
N PRO A 72 9.10 -16.37 4.75
CA PRO A 72 8.40 -17.42 3.99
C PRO A 72 6.87 -17.22 3.94
N VAL A 73 6.28 -16.69 5.01
CA VAL A 73 4.84 -16.35 5.05
C VAL A 73 4.55 -15.22 4.07
N LEU A 74 5.39 -14.19 4.06
CA LEU A 74 5.25 -13.06 3.15
C LEU A 74 5.52 -13.42 1.68
N GLN A 75 6.39 -14.39 1.41
CA GLN A 75 6.55 -14.93 0.05
C GLN A 75 5.26 -15.57 -0.47
N GLN A 76 4.57 -16.34 0.36
CA GLN A 76 3.27 -16.93 0.00
C GLN A 76 2.19 -15.85 -0.15
N TRP A 77 2.17 -14.88 0.76
CA TRP A 77 1.25 -13.74 0.68
C TRP A 77 1.46 -12.95 -0.62
N ALA A 78 2.69 -12.56 -0.96
CA ALA A 78 2.99 -11.73 -2.13
C ALA A 78 2.58 -12.37 -3.47
N ALA A 79 2.51 -13.70 -3.53
CA ALA A 79 2.01 -14.45 -4.70
C ALA A 79 0.47 -14.59 -4.76
N SER A 80 -0.23 -14.20 -3.69
CA SER A 80 -1.68 -14.40 -3.55
C SER A 80 -2.50 -13.27 -4.20
N THR A 81 -3.79 -13.54 -4.44
CA THR A 81 -4.78 -12.51 -4.74
C THR A 81 -4.93 -11.52 -3.59
N ALA A 82 -4.85 -11.98 -2.34
CA ALA A 82 -4.98 -11.13 -1.16
C ALA A 82 -3.92 -10.02 -1.14
N ALA A 83 -2.66 -10.33 -1.43
CA ALA A 83 -1.62 -9.30 -1.51
C ALA A 83 -1.91 -8.26 -2.60
N ARG A 84 -2.36 -8.71 -3.78
CA ARG A 84 -2.68 -7.81 -4.90
C ARG A 84 -3.88 -6.91 -4.58
N THR A 85 -4.89 -7.43 -3.89
CA THR A 85 -6.00 -6.64 -3.34
C THR A 85 -5.52 -5.65 -2.27
N ALA A 86 -4.63 -6.06 -1.37
CA ALA A 86 -4.09 -5.21 -0.31
C ALA A 86 -3.29 -4.03 -0.89
N VAL A 87 -2.40 -4.27 -1.86
CA VAL A 87 -1.62 -3.19 -2.48
C VAL A 87 -2.46 -2.29 -3.37
N PHE A 88 -3.55 -2.78 -3.96
CA PHE A 88 -4.52 -1.92 -4.62
C PHE A 88 -5.20 -0.99 -3.60
N GLY A 89 -5.66 -1.52 -2.46
CA GLY A 89 -6.18 -0.71 -1.35
C GLY A 89 -5.17 0.33 -0.85
N ALA A 90 -3.90 -0.05 -0.71
CA ALA A 90 -2.81 0.88 -0.37
C ALA A 90 -2.65 1.99 -1.44
N GLY A 91 -2.71 1.65 -2.72
CA GLY A 91 -2.69 2.62 -3.82
C GLY A 91 -3.87 3.61 -3.75
N GLN A 92 -5.07 3.14 -3.42
CA GLN A 92 -6.23 4.01 -3.21
C GLN A 92 -6.08 4.93 -2.00
N ILE A 93 -5.45 4.47 -0.90
CA ILE A 93 -5.12 5.35 0.24
C ILE A 93 -4.21 6.49 -0.23
N LEU A 94 -3.17 6.20 -1.02
CA LEU A 94 -2.28 7.22 -1.59
C LEU A 94 -3.02 8.17 -2.54
N ARG A 95 -3.93 7.63 -3.36
CA ARG A 95 -4.79 8.41 -4.25
C ARG A 95 -5.60 9.45 -3.48
N TYR A 96 -6.35 9.02 -2.46
CA TYR A 96 -7.19 9.94 -1.67
C TYR A 96 -6.37 10.85 -0.78
N ALA A 97 -5.23 10.40 -0.26
CA ALA A 97 -4.30 11.25 0.49
C ALA A 97 -3.84 12.48 -0.31
N LYS A 98 -3.63 12.34 -1.63
CA LYS A 98 -3.31 13.46 -2.54
C LYS A 98 -4.44 14.49 -2.67
N MET A 99 -5.67 14.13 -2.31
CA MET A 99 -6.86 14.97 -2.42
C MET A 99 -7.23 15.66 -1.10
N PHE A 100 -6.50 15.42 -0.02
CA PHE A 100 -6.78 16.09 1.26
C PHE A 100 -6.63 17.61 1.14
N PRO A 101 -7.51 18.39 1.79
CA PRO A 101 -7.26 19.81 1.99
C PRO A 101 -5.89 20.02 2.66
N ALA A 102 -5.25 21.16 2.38
CA ALA A 102 -3.97 21.51 2.98
C ALA A 102 -4.03 21.38 4.51
N ASP A 103 -2.98 20.85 5.11
CA ASP A 103 -2.84 20.59 6.55
C ASP A 103 -3.79 19.55 7.17
N HIS A 104 -4.64 18.88 6.40
CA HIS A 104 -5.59 17.89 6.93
C HIS A 104 -5.06 16.44 6.89
N LEU A 105 -4.02 16.15 6.11
CA LEU A 105 -3.35 14.85 6.07
C LEU A 105 -2.36 14.72 7.25
N ASN A 106 -2.91 14.71 8.45
CA ASN A 106 -2.15 14.61 9.70
C ASN A 106 -2.72 13.52 10.61
N GLY A 107 -2.06 13.28 11.76
CA GLY A 107 -2.55 12.36 12.77
C GLY A 107 -2.82 10.96 12.22
N PHE A 108 -4.05 10.48 12.38
CA PHE A 108 -4.51 9.18 11.90
C PHE A 108 -4.33 8.98 10.38
N TYR A 109 -4.62 9.99 9.56
CA TYR A 109 -4.54 9.85 8.11
C TYR A 109 -3.09 9.77 7.60
N ALA A 110 -2.17 10.46 8.28
CA ALA A 110 -0.74 10.30 8.01
C ALA A 110 -0.25 8.88 8.35
N VAL A 111 -0.75 8.30 9.45
CA VAL A 111 -0.47 6.89 9.81
C VAL A 111 -1.04 5.93 8.75
N ALA A 112 -2.23 6.19 8.22
CA ALA A 112 -2.80 5.38 7.14
C ALA A 112 -1.90 5.37 5.89
N VAL A 113 -1.33 6.52 5.51
CA VAL A 113 -0.35 6.61 4.41
C VAL A 113 0.91 5.81 4.73
N GLN A 114 1.41 5.84 5.96
CA GLN A 114 2.56 5.03 6.36
C GLN A 114 2.28 3.53 6.29
N HIS A 115 1.09 3.08 6.71
CA HIS A 115 0.70 1.68 6.59
C HIS A 115 0.56 1.25 5.12
N ALA A 116 -0.01 2.10 4.27
CA ALA A 116 -0.07 1.87 2.84
C ALA A 116 1.34 1.75 2.23
N ALA A 117 2.26 2.65 2.60
CA ALA A 117 3.66 2.60 2.17
C ALA A 117 4.34 1.29 2.61
N LEU A 118 4.12 0.84 3.85
CA LEU A 118 4.66 -0.41 4.35
C LEU A 118 4.14 -1.63 3.56
N ALA A 119 2.85 -1.68 3.23
CA ALA A 119 2.27 -2.74 2.42
C ALA A 119 2.86 -2.79 1.00
N LEU A 120 2.97 -1.63 0.36
CA LEU A 120 3.56 -1.49 -0.97
C LEU A 120 5.03 -1.88 -0.98
N TRP A 121 5.79 -1.42 0.01
CA TRP A 121 7.20 -1.73 0.19
C TRP A 121 7.42 -3.24 0.36
N THR A 122 6.72 -3.88 1.29
CA THR A 122 6.88 -5.32 1.55
C THR A 122 6.54 -6.14 0.30
N TYR A 123 5.44 -5.81 -0.39
CA TYR A 123 5.08 -6.48 -1.63
C TYR A 123 6.17 -6.31 -2.71
N GLY A 124 6.71 -5.09 -2.85
CA GLY A 124 7.78 -4.77 -3.78
C GLY A 124 9.07 -5.55 -3.50
N VAL A 125 9.55 -5.53 -2.25
CA VAL A 125 10.77 -6.23 -1.80
C VAL A 125 10.64 -7.73 -2.03
N VAL A 126 9.55 -8.33 -1.54
CA VAL A 126 9.35 -9.79 -1.62
C VAL A 126 9.22 -10.25 -3.07
N ASN A 127 8.48 -9.52 -3.91
CA ASN A 127 8.36 -9.87 -5.32
C ASN A 127 9.66 -9.65 -6.10
N LYS A 128 10.45 -8.62 -5.76
CA LYS A 128 11.77 -8.44 -6.38
C LYS A 128 12.71 -9.58 -6.02
N ALA A 129 12.70 -10.02 -4.76
CA ALA A 129 13.49 -11.16 -4.30
C ALA A 129 13.03 -12.49 -4.91
N ASN A 130 11.73 -12.69 -5.12
CA ASN A 130 11.18 -13.89 -5.76
C ASN A 130 11.44 -13.95 -7.29
N ARG A 131 11.70 -12.82 -7.95
CA ARG A 131 11.64 -12.68 -9.43
C ARG A 131 12.95 -12.90 -10.19
N GLN A 132 13.72 -13.92 -9.83
CA GLN A 132 14.74 -14.44 -10.76
C GLN A 132 14.14 -15.22 -11.96
N GLN A 133 12.80 -15.37 -12.11
CA GLN A 133 12.24 -16.30 -13.11
C GLN A 133 11.11 -15.86 -14.08
N THR A 134 10.47 -14.68 -13.99
CA THR A 134 9.35 -14.37 -14.92
C THR A 134 9.12 -12.86 -15.14
N MET A 135 10.02 -12.20 -15.87
CA MET A 135 9.82 -10.80 -16.30
C MET A 135 9.07 -10.67 -17.64
N THR A 136 9.07 -11.69 -18.49
CA THR A 136 8.58 -11.58 -19.88
C THR A 136 7.06 -11.45 -20.01
N SER A 137 6.27 -11.97 -19.08
CA SER A 137 4.80 -11.94 -19.18
C SER A 137 4.16 -10.63 -18.74
N GLN A 138 4.74 -9.89 -17.78
CA GLN A 138 4.10 -8.69 -17.22
C GLN A 138 4.21 -7.47 -18.12
N TYR A 139 5.32 -7.30 -18.85
CA TYR A 139 5.46 -6.21 -19.81
C TYR A 139 4.47 -6.29 -20.97
N SER A 140 3.98 -7.50 -21.29
CA SER A 140 2.98 -7.72 -22.35
C SER A 140 1.61 -7.11 -22.03
N TYR A 141 1.29 -6.90 -20.76
CA TYR A 141 0.00 -6.37 -20.31
C TYR A 141 0.04 -4.87 -19.95
N GLY A 142 1.21 -4.24 -20.03
CA GLY A 142 1.39 -2.80 -19.79
C GLY A 142 1.38 -2.39 -18.32
N ASN A 143 1.31 -1.07 -18.10
CA ASN A 143 1.32 -0.42 -16.79
C ASN A 143 -0.07 -0.49 -16.12
N VAL A 144 -0.09 -0.75 -14.83
CA VAL A 144 -1.29 -0.78 -13.98
C VAL A 144 -1.11 0.24 -12.86
N TYR A 145 -1.88 1.32 -12.90
CA TYR A 145 -1.80 2.39 -11.90
C TYR A 145 -2.73 2.07 -10.72
N LEU A 146 -2.14 1.73 -9.58
CA LEU A 146 -2.88 1.30 -8.39
C LEU A 146 -3.55 2.45 -7.64
N ASP A 147 -3.15 3.68 -7.93
CA ASP A 147 -3.65 4.92 -7.38
C ASP A 147 -4.58 5.67 -8.35
N ASP A 148 -5.21 4.93 -9.26
CA ASP A 148 -6.22 5.41 -10.22
C ASP A 148 -7.59 4.74 -9.96
N VAL A 149 -8.61 5.03 -10.76
CA VAL A 149 -9.91 4.35 -10.68
C VAL A 149 -9.81 2.85 -10.98
N ASP A 150 -10.74 2.07 -10.42
CA ASP A 150 -10.85 0.65 -10.79
C ASP A 150 -11.07 0.53 -12.30
N SER A 151 -10.30 -0.37 -12.91
CA SER A 151 -10.22 -0.56 -14.35
C SER A 151 -9.94 -2.02 -14.66
N LEU A 152 -10.18 -2.41 -15.91
CA LEU A 152 -9.95 -3.80 -16.33
C LEU A 152 -8.49 -4.26 -16.11
N SER A 153 -7.51 -3.35 -16.20
CA SER A 153 -6.11 -3.67 -15.94
C SER A 153 -5.86 -3.94 -14.44
N VAL A 154 -6.51 -3.20 -13.54
CA VAL A 154 -6.49 -3.46 -12.09
C VAL A 154 -7.12 -4.81 -11.78
N GLN A 155 -8.29 -5.10 -12.35
CA GLN A 155 -8.97 -6.39 -12.14
C GLN A 155 -8.13 -7.58 -12.64
N ARG A 156 -7.44 -7.42 -13.78
CA ARG A 156 -6.50 -8.43 -14.30
C ARG A 156 -5.26 -8.59 -13.43
N PHE A 157 -4.73 -7.49 -12.90
CA PHE A 157 -3.64 -7.53 -11.94
C PHE A 157 -4.08 -8.31 -10.70
N ILE A 158 -5.19 -7.94 -10.06
CA ILE A 158 -5.71 -8.60 -8.85
C ILE A 158 -6.08 -10.07 -9.08
N GLY A 159 -6.75 -10.38 -10.19
CA GLY A 159 -7.19 -11.74 -10.49
C GLY A 159 -6.07 -12.66 -10.98
N PHE A 160 -5.20 -12.17 -11.87
CA PHE A 160 -4.33 -13.01 -12.70
C PHE A 160 -2.83 -12.65 -12.68
N ASP A 161 -2.43 -11.64 -11.90
CA ASP A 161 -1.04 -11.18 -11.70
C ASP A 161 -0.44 -10.65 -13.01
N GLN A 162 -1.31 -10.00 -13.78
CA GLN A 162 -1.00 -9.45 -15.08
C GLN A 162 -0.77 -7.94 -15.00
N GLY A 163 0.26 -7.48 -15.72
CA GLY A 163 0.65 -6.08 -15.79
C GLY A 163 1.72 -5.70 -14.77
N ARG A 164 2.28 -4.51 -14.97
CA ARG A 164 3.29 -3.93 -14.10
C ARG A 164 2.63 -2.93 -13.14
N PRO A 165 2.56 -3.18 -11.83
CA PRO A 165 1.93 -2.25 -10.90
C PRO A 165 2.81 -1.03 -10.63
N LEU A 166 2.23 0.17 -10.71
CA LEU A 166 2.87 1.45 -10.40
C LEU A 166 1.99 2.33 -9.52
N ILE A 167 2.62 3.32 -8.88
CA ILE A 167 1.97 4.44 -8.20
C ILE A 167 2.52 5.77 -8.71
N ARG A 168 1.76 6.85 -8.55
CA ARG A 168 2.16 8.21 -8.96
C ARG A 168 2.26 9.16 -7.76
N GLY A 169 3.27 10.00 -7.81
CA GLY A 169 3.50 11.12 -6.91
C GLY A 169 2.44 12.21 -7.03
N PRO A 170 2.42 13.18 -6.09
CA PRO A 170 1.57 14.35 -6.19
C PRO A 170 1.96 15.19 -7.42
N ALA A 171 0.96 15.73 -8.11
CA ALA A 171 1.21 16.66 -9.21
C ALA A 171 1.65 18.01 -8.62
N VAL A 172 2.87 18.44 -8.93
CA VAL A 172 3.41 19.73 -8.47
C VAL A 172 3.34 20.74 -9.61
N ARG A 173 2.60 21.84 -9.42
CA ARG A 173 2.52 22.98 -10.36
C ARG A 173 2.18 22.60 -11.81
N GLY A 174 1.29 21.62 -11.98
CA GLY A 174 0.83 21.17 -13.31
C GLY A 174 1.79 20.22 -14.05
N ALA A 175 2.92 19.84 -13.44
CA ALA A 175 3.74 18.74 -13.93
C ALA A 175 3.16 17.39 -13.49
N VAL A 176 3.27 16.38 -14.36
CA VAL A 176 2.93 14.99 -14.02
C VAL A 176 3.84 14.56 -12.87
N GLY A 177 3.24 14.13 -11.76
CA GLY A 177 4.00 13.58 -10.63
C GLY A 177 4.82 12.37 -11.07
N GLY A 178 5.99 12.17 -10.46
CA GLY A 178 6.83 11.01 -10.77
C GLY A 178 6.05 9.70 -10.63
N GLU A 179 6.34 8.71 -11.46
CA GLU A 179 5.76 7.37 -11.35
C GLU A 179 6.82 6.36 -10.92
N ALA A 180 6.43 5.42 -10.07
CA ALA A 180 7.32 4.37 -9.59
C ALA A 180 6.65 3.00 -9.71
N PRO A 181 7.33 2.01 -10.30
CA PRO A 181 6.89 0.62 -10.22
C PRO A 181 7.07 0.10 -8.79
N LEU A 182 6.22 -0.81 -8.32
CA LEU A 182 6.34 -1.32 -6.95
C LEU A 182 7.66 -2.03 -6.66
N GLN A 183 8.36 -2.52 -7.69
CA GLN A 183 9.70 -3.11 -7.54
C GLN A 183 10.81 -2.08 -7.30
N ASP A 184 10.55 -0.80 -7.60
CA ASP A 184 11.39 0.32 -7.17
C ASP A 184 10.84 0.83 -5.85
N THR A 185 11.17 0.10 -4.80
CA THR A 185 10.65 0.35 -3.46
C THR A 185 11.12 1.69 -2.92
N ARG A 186 12.31 2.15 -3.32
CA ARG A 186 12.85 3.45 -2.91
C ARG A 186 12.02 4.58 -3.51
N ALA A 187 11.80 4.58 -4.83
CA ALA A 187 10.98 5.59 -5.47
C ALA A 187 9.53 5.58 -4.95
N CYS A 188 9.00 4.40 -4.59
CA CYS A 188 7.69 4.32 -3.94
C CYS A 188 7.67 5.00 -2.56
N MET A 189 8.72 4.85 -1.76
CA MET A 189 8.82 5.50 -0.45
C MET A 189 9.03 7.02 -0.58
N GLU A 190 9.74 7.47 -1.61
CA GLU A 190 9.87 8.88 -1.95
C GLU A 190 8.50 9.48 -2.31
N ILE A 191 7.70 8.81 -3.14
CA ILE A 191 6.32 9.22 -3.47
C ILE A 191 5.46 9.34 -2.20
N ALA A 192 5.50 8.37 -1.29
CA ALA A 192 4.72 8.43 -0.06
C ALA A 192 5.13 9.60 0.84
N GLN A 193 6.43 9.90 0.93
CA GLN A 193 6.94 11.08 1.64
C GLN A 193 6.48 12.39 0.99
N ASP A 194 6.51 12.46 -0.34
CA ASP A 194 6.08 13.65 -1.06
C ASP A 194 4.59 13.93 -0.85
N ILE A 195 3.75 12.89 -0.81
CA ILE A 195 2.32 13.03 -0.50
C ILE A 195 2.13 13.65 0.90
N LEU A 196 2.86 13.14 1.90
CA LEU A 196 2.80 13.66 3.28
C LEU A 196 3.30 15.10 3.38
N ARG A 197 4.48 15.40 2.82
CA ARG A 197 5.13 16.71 2.93
C ARG A 197 4.37 17.78 2.15
N THR A 198 3.88 17.46 0.95
CA THR A 198 3.15 18.43 0.12
C THR A 198 1.89 18.92 0.83
N ASN A 199 1.18 18.05 1.55
CA ASN A 199 -0.05 18.46 2.23
C ASN A 199 0.18 19.48 3.36
N VAL A 200 1.31 19.42 4.06
CA VAL A 200 1.61 20.26 5.25
C VAL A 200 2.53 21.45 4.97
N SER A 201 3.03 21.58 3.74
CA SER A 201 3.96 22.65 3.35
C SER A 201 3.28 23.97 2.94
N HIS A 202 1.94 24.04 2.95
CA HIS A 202 1.16 25.16 2.44
C HIS A 202 0.85 26.25 3.49
N GLY A 203 1.89 26.73 4.19
CA GLY A 203 1.79 27.98 4.98
C GLY A 203 2.08 27.88 6.48
N LYS A 204 2.58 26.74 6.99
CA LYS A 204 3.12 26.63 8.35
C LYS A 204 4.63 26.80 8.38
N GLU A 205 5.15 27.42 9.45
CA GLU A 205 6.59 27.56 9.70
C GLU A 205 7.28 26.22 9.99
N ALA A 206 6.54 25.19 10.42
CA ALA A 206 7.08 23.88 10.78
C ALA A 206 6.14 22.71 10.42
N THR A 207 6.73 21.60 9.98
CA THR A 207 6.03 20.34 9.71
C THR A 207 5.57 19.71 11.03
N PRO A 208 4.36 19.14 11.12
CA PRO A 208 3.92 18.46 12.35
C PRO A 208 4.87 17.31 12.73
N PRO A 209 5.30 17.17 14.00
CA PRO A 209 6.29 16.17 14.42
C PRO A 209 5.93 14.73 14.05
N ILE A 210 4.63 14.39 14.08
CA ILE A 210 4.16 13.07 13.66
C ILE A 210 4.42 12.81 12.17
N VAL A 211 4.22 13.82 11.32
CA VAL A 211 4.45 13.70 9.88
C VAL A 211 5.93 13.56 9.58
N GLU A 212 6.79 14.32 10.29
CA GLU A 212 8.25 14.17 10.20
C GLU A 212 8.71 12.76 10.60
N ASN A 213 8.23 12.26 11.74
CA ASN A 213 8.55 10.92 12.22
C ASN A 213 8.10 9.84 11.23
N LEU A 214 6.89 9.96 10.67
CA LEU A 214 6.39 9.00 9.67
C LEU A 214 7.19 9.07 8.36
N CYS A 215 7.60 10.26 7.91
CA CYS A 215 8.48 10.39 6.75
C CYS A 215 9.82 9.69 6.99
N HIS A 216 10.39 9.84 8.18
CA HIS A 216 11.63 9.14 8.54
C HIS A 216 11.46 7.62 8.55
N LEU A 217 10.36 7.10 9.11
CA LEU A 217 10.06 5.67 9.07
C LEU A 217 9.91 5.15 7.63
N VAL A 218 9.22 5.90 6.76
CA VAL A 218 9.05 5.55 5.35
C VAL A 218 10.40 5.58 4.61
N GLN A 219 11.26 6.55 4.91
CA GLN A 219 12.61 6.63 4.35
C GLN A 219 13.46 5.41 4.74
N GLN A 220 13.42 5.00 6.02
CA GLN A 220 14.15 3.82 6.50
C GLN A 220 13.77 2.53 5.76
N LEU A 221 12.51 2.39 5.33
CA LEU A 221 12.09 1.26 4.49
C LEU A 221 12.84 1.29 3.14
N GLY A 222 12.86 2.44 2.48
CA GLY A 222 13.55 2.61 1.19
C GLY A 222 15.04 2.27 1.28
N ASP A 223 15.71 2.75 2.33
CA ASP A 223 17.14 2.51 2.57
C ASP A 223 17.42 1.03 2.88
N ALA A 224 16.55 0.36 3.65
CA ALA A 224 16.69 -1.05 3.99
C ALA A 224 16.63 -1.95 2.74
N ALA A 225 15.71 -1.69 1.81
CA ALA A 225 15.64 -2.44 0.56
C ALA A 225 16.89 -2.22 -0.30
N TRP A 226 17.39 -0.99 -0.38
CA TRP A 226 18.59 -0.66 -1.15
C TRP A 226 19.85 -1.34 -0.59
N ALA A 227 20.02 -1.35 0.73
CA ALA A 227 21.18 -1.96 1.39
C ALA A 227 21.32 -3.47 1.11
N VAL A 228 20.22 -4.16 0.79
CA VAL A 228 20.20 -5.60 0.48
C VAL A 228 20.25 -5.85 -1.05
N GLY A 229 20.48 -4.82 -1.86
CA GLY A 229 20.51 -4.92 -3.33
C GLY A 229 19.12 -5.05 -3.96
N LEU A 230 18.07 -4.71 -3.22
CA LEU A 230 16.67 -4.76 -3.63
C LEU A 230 16.07 -3.36 -3.83
N GLY A 231 16.88 -2.30 -3.82
CA GLY A 231 16.49 -0.92 -4.12
C GLY A 231 16.43 -0.57 -5.59
#